data_AF-A0A5J4ULL8-F1
#
_entry.id   AF-A0A5J4ULL8-F1
#
_cell.length_a   1.000
_cell.length_b   1.000
_cell.length_c   1.000
_cell.angle_alpha   90.00
_cell.angle_beta   90.00
_cell.angle_gamma   90.00
#
_symmetry.space_group_name_H-M   'P 1'
#
loop_
_entity.id
_entity.type
_entity.pdbx_description
1 polymer ?
#
loop_
_entity_poly.entity_id
_entity_poly.type
_entity_poly.pdbx_seq_one_letter_code
_entity_poly.pdbx_strand_id
1 'polypeptide(L)'
;MASKSYLHAAGTKNYTPSEALTQNRMIPESDVWSIGVIIIEVICGIHPFEGKTQDETINNIKSGKYKALPDYIEGELRIMLEGMINMNASLRPTVAELLESDVMQLVAAIEQSKEGIEQKQVNEQLSKENNELKTKVKSLEVEKEKEKQKAQSEITRLTTEVQHLSAELVKRGPIITSPKEEPKPPQIPKQVPSSSPISFKAEGIIPDKQIVTQSGNKIIHSNNNVKRQTVAFNPIISEGIIRFEGFFENHSVWNFIFGVAYSSAVFGSNKWPQNDENYKKTICYWNDGNLRHIGDWITGNSQIEKNKSIAMEVNMNITPRTLTFFYDNQEQPVSVANIPSQIRFWIYITDTNSSFTITRFERIQSSSAKGVSGSKVFQWGKEWKK
;
A
#
# COMPACT_ATOMS: atom_id res chain seq x y z
N MET A 1 0.77 -46.92 -5.34
CA MET A 1 1.88 -46.35 -6.12
C MET A 1 1.38 -45.07 -6.76
N ALA A 2 1.83 -43.89 -6.31
CA ALA A 2 1.40 -42.62 -6.87
C ALA A 2 2.05 -42.42 -8.25
N SER A 3 1.21 -42.14 -9.26
CA SER A 3 1.65 -41.78 -10.61
C SER A 3 2.42 -40.46 -10.54
N LYS A 4 3.73 -40.49 -10.74
CA LYS A 4 4.54 -39.28 -10.90
C LYS A 4 4.16 -38.66 -12.26
N SER A 5 3.50 -37.51 -12.24
CA SER A 5 3.16 -36.73 -13.44
C SER A 5 4.45 -36.18 -14.05
N TYR A 6 4.77 -36.54 -15.28
CA TYR A 6 5.84 -35.93 -16.07
C TYR A 6 5.24 -35.09 -17.18
N LEU A 7 5.89 -33.97 -17.50
CA LEU A 7 5.48 -33.08 -18.59
C LEU A 7 6.20 -33.46 -19.89
N HIS A 8 5.54 -33.22 -21.03
CA HIS A 8 6.17 -33.34 -22.35
C HIS A 8 7.15 -32.19 -22.59
N ALA A 9 8.28 -32.47 -23.25
CA ALA A 9 9.31 -31.47 -23.50
C ALA A 9 8.83 -30.40 -24.50
N ALA A 10 8.85 -29.14 -24.08
CA ALA A 10 8.68 -27.96 -24.93
C ALA A 10 9.68 -26.88 -24.49
N GLY A 11 10.48 -26.33 -25.41
CA GLY A 11 11.49 -25.32 -25.11
C GLY A 11 12.64 -25.23 -26.12
N THR A 12 13.61 -24.35 -25.86
CA THR A 12 14.85 -24.24 -26.65
C THR A 12 15.74 -25.45 -26.37
N LYS A 13 15.89 -26.33 -27.37
CA LYS A 13 16.55 -27.66 -27.23
C LYS A 13 17.96 -27.62 -26.62
N ASN A 14 18.67 -26.51 -26.72
CA ASN A 14 20.05 -26.38 -26.25
C ASN A 14 20.17 -26.36 -24.72
N TYR A 15 19.10 -25.98 -24.01
CA TYR A 15 19.07 -25.96 -22.54
C TYR A 15 18.41 -27.21 -21.96
N THR A 16 17.89 -28.08 -22.83
CA THR A 16 17.11 -29.26 -22.44
C THR A 16 18.06 -30.40 -22.02
N PRO A 17 17.85 -31.06 -20.87
CA PRO A 17 18.72 -32.15 -20.44
C PRO A 17 18.53 -33.42 -21.27
N SER A 18 19.49 -34.34 -21.15
CA SER A 18 19.51 -35.59 -21.92
C SER A 18 18.25 -36.44 -21.73
N GLU A 19 17.71 -36.56 -20.50
CA GLU A 19 16.49 -37.34 -20.25
C GLU A 19 15.26 -36.77 -20.98
N ALA A 20 15.15 -35.46 -21.11
CA ALA A 20 14.06 -34.83 -21.85
C ALA A 20 14.25 -34.97 -23.36
N LEU A 21 15.49 -34.94 -23.86
CA LEU A 21 15.79 -35.14 -25.28
C LEU A 21 15.64 -36.59 -25.76
N THR A 22 15.87 -37.57 -24.88
CA THR A 22 15.88 -38.99 -25.23
C THR A 22 14.60 -39.72 -24.84
N GLN A 23 14.00 -39.36 -23.70
CA GLN A 23 12.82 -40.02 -23.14
C GLN A 23 11.56 -39.14 -23.20
N ASN A 24 11.66 -37.91 -23.71
CA ASN A 24 10.58 -36.93 -23.73
C ASN A 24 9.94 -36.74 -22.33
N ARG A 25 10.79 -36.76 -21.30
CA ARG A 25 10.40 -36.74 -19.90
C ARG A 25 11.07 -35.57 -19.18
N MET A 26 10.25 -34.62 -18.73
CA MET A 26 10.68 -33.53 -17.85
C MET A 26 10.37 -33.88 -16.39
N ILE A 27 11.34 -33.61 -15.51
CA ILE A 27 11.26 -33.78 -14.05
C ILE A 27 11.78 -32.52 -13.35
N PRO A 28 11.52 -32.30 -12.05
CA PRO A 28 12.05 -31.13 -11.33
C PRO A 28 13.58 -30.99 -11.46
N GLU A 29 14.31 -32.09 -11.49
CA GLU A 29 15.76 -32.12 -11.67
C GLU A 29 16.19 -31.69 -13.09
N SER A 30 15.28 -31.69 -14.07
CA SER A 30 15.51 -31.13 -15.40
C SER A 30 15.61 -29.60 -15.39
N ASP A 31 14.91 -28.93 -14.46
CA ASP A 31 15.03 -27.48 -14.27
C ASP A 31 16.38 -27.13 -13.65
N VAL A 32 16.88 -27.95 -12.71
CA VAL A 32 18.22 -27.78 -12.12
C VAL A 32 19.32 -27.83 -13.19
N TRP A 33 19.23 -28.77 -14.14
CA TRP A 33 20.14 -28.81 -15.29
C TRP A 33 20.09 -27.52 -16.11
N SER A 34 18.88 -27.10 -16.46
CA SER A 34 18.67 -25.94 -17.34
C SER A 34 19.27 -24.68 -16.71
N ILE A 35 19.07 -24.50 -15.40
CA ILE A 35 19.67 -23.40 -14.64
C ILE A 35 21.20 -23.54 -14.60
N GLY A 36 21.74 -24.73 -14.37
CA GLY A 36 23.19 -24.97 -14.35
C GLY A 36 23.86 -24.59 -15.68
N VAL A 37 23.24 -24.95 -16.81
CA VAL A 37 23.70 -24.56 -18.15
C VAL A 37 23.71 -23.04 -18.31
N ILE A 38 22.65 -22.35 -17.89
CA ILE A 38 22.56 -20.88 -17.96
C ILE A 38 23.64 -20.22 -17.10
N ILE A 39 23.86 -20.68 -15.87
CA ILE A 39 24.88 -20.09 -14.99
C ILE A 39 26.28 -20.26 -15.59
N ILE A 40 26.60 -21.45 -16.11
CA ILE A 40 27.89 -21.68 -16.78
C ILE A 40 28.03 -20.78 -18.00
N GLU A 41 26.97 -20.64 -18.81
CA GLU A 41 26.98 -19.77 -19.99
C GLU A 41 27.19 -18.29 -19.61
N VAL A 42 26.55 -17.81 -18.53
CA VAL A 42 26.74 -16.44 -18.03
C VAL A 42 28.17 -16.20 -17.55
N ILE A 43 28.76 -17.16 -16.84
CA ILE A 43 30.11 -17.05 -16.27
C ILE A 43 31.20 -17.18 -17.36
N CYS A 44 31.01 -18.08 -18.32
CA CYS A 44 31.98 -18.36 -19.37
C CYS A 44 31.77 -17.55 -20.65
N GLY A 45 30.61 -16.91 -20.81
CA GLY A 45 30.18 -16.24 -22.04
C GLY A 45 29.90 -17.20 -23.21
N ILE A 46 29.95 -18.51 -22.97
CA ILE A 46 29.87 -19.56 -23.99
C ILE A 46 29.06 -20.73 -23.43
N HIS A 47 28.14 -21.27 -24.23
CA HIS A 47 27.32 -22.42 -23.84
C HIS A 47 28.18 -23.68 -23.59
N PRO A 48 28.01 -24.39 -22.45
CA PRO A 48 28.91 -25.48 -22.04
C PRO A 48 28.99 -26.64 -23.03
N PHE A 49 27.89 -26.93 -23.72
CA PHE A 49 27.80 -28.03 -24.71
C PHE A 49 27.88 -27.56 -26.16
N GLU A 50 28.23 -26.30 -26.42
CA GLU A 50 28.22 -25.70 -27.76
C GLU A 50 29.06 -26.52 -28.77
N GLY A 51 28.39 -26.96 -29.85
CA GLY A 51 29.00 -27.49 -31.07
C GLY A 51 28.89 -26.50 -32.24
N LYS A 52 29.46 -26.86 -33.40
CA LYS A 52 29.42 -26.03 -34.62
C LYS A 52 28.01 -25.90 -35.19
N THR A 53 27.14 -26.86 -34.90
CA THR A 53 25.73 -26.87 -35.30
C THR A 53 24.84 -27.16 -34.11
N GLN A 54 23.54 -26.85 -34.24
CA GLN A 54 22.57 -27.19 -33.19
C GLN A 54 22.50 -28.70 -32.91
N ASP A 55 22.62 -29.53 -33.94
CA ASP A 55 22.63 -30.99 -33.78
C ASP A 55 23.89 -31.47 -33.05
N GLU A 56 25.04 -30.85 -33.30
CA GLU A 56 26.27 -31.13 -32.55
C GLU A 56 26.12 -30.74 -31.07
N THR A 57 25.53 -29.58 -30.78
CA THR A 57 25.20 -29.17 -29.40
C THR A 57 24.27 -30.17 -28.71
N ILE A 58 23.21 -30.62 -29.40
CA ILE A 58 22.27 -31.62 -28.87
C ILE A 58 22.98 -32.96 -28.63
N ASN A 59 23.87 -33.38 -29.52
CA ASN A 59 24.63 -34.61 -29.36
C ASN A 59 25.62 -34.52 -28.19
N ASN A 60 26.28 -33.38 -28.01
CA ASN A 60 27.15 -33.10 -26.86
C ASN A 60 26.36 -33.19 -25.54
N ILE A 61 25.16 -32.64 -25.48
CA ILE A 61 24.27 -32.76 -24.31
C ILE A 61 23.92 -34.23 -24.05
N LYS A 62 23.50 -34.96 -25.09
CA LYS A 62 23.12 -36.38 -24.96
C LYS A 62 24.28 -37.25 -24.48
N SER A 63 25.51 -36.95 -24.89
CA SER A 63 26.71 -37.68 -24.51
C SER A 63 27.41 -37.14 -23.27
N GLY A 64 26.92 -36.05 -22.65
CA GLY A 64 27.57 -35.40 -21.51
C GLY A 64 28.92 -34.77 -21.82
N LYS A 65 29.18 -34.42 -23.08
CA LYS A 65 30.44 -33.81 -23.51
C LYS A 65 30.34 -32.28 -23.43
N TYR A 66 30.73 -31.72 -22.29
CA TYR A 66 30.83 -30.26 -22.12
C TYR A 66 32.30 -29.79 -22.17
N LYS A 67 32.49 -28.52 -22.51
CA LYS A 67 33.78 -27.83 -22.44
C LYS A 67 34.21 -27.75 -20.98
N ALA A 68 35.46 -28.10 -20.67
CA ALA A 68 35.97 -28.03 -19.30
C ALA A 68 35.79 -26.61 -18.72
N LEU A 69 35.35 -26.54 -17.46
CA LEU A 69 35.18 -25.25 -16.79
C LEU A 69 36.55 -24.55 -16.67
N PRO A 70 36.64 -23.25 -16.98
CA PRO A 70 37.88 -22.49 -16.85
C PRO A 70 38.45 -22.51 -15.42
N ASP A 71 39.76 -22.30 -15.31
CA ASP A 71 40.48 -22.36 -14.02
C ASP A 71 40.03 -21.30 -13.02
N TYR A 72 39.35 -20.22 -13.43
CA TYR A 72 38.80 -19.24 -12.47
C TYR A 72 37.50 -19.72 -11.79
N ILE A 73 36.93 -20.84 -12.23
CA ILE A 73 35.79 -21.51 -11.58
C ILE A 73 36.35 -22.64 -10.72
N GLU A 74 36.61 -22.33 -9.46
CA GLU A 74 37.24 -23.24 -8.50
C GLU A 74 36.33 -23.50 -7.28
N GLY A 75 36.75 -24.45 -6.45
CA GLY A 75 36.14 -24.71 -5.14
C GLY A 75 34.67 -25.11 -5.22
N GLU A 76 33.89 -24.63 -4.26
CA GLU A 76 32.47 -24.99 -4.12
C GLU A 76 31.62 -24.63 -5.34
N LEU A 77 31.90 -23.49 -5.99
CA LEU A 77 31.16 -23.08 -7.17
C LEU A 77 31.33 -24.09 -8.32
N ARG A 78 32.56 -24.60 -8.52
CA ARG A 78 32.80 -25.67 -9.50
C ARG A 78 32.01 -26.93 -9.17
N ILE A 79 32.10 -27.39 -7.92
CA ILE A 79 31.42 -28.60 -7.46
C ILE A 79 29.91 -28.47 -7.65
N MET A 80 29.35 -27.30 -7.29
CA MET A 80 27.93 -26.99 -7.49
C MET A 80 27.54 -27.09 -8.97
N LEU A 81 28.26 -26.39 -9.86
CA LEU A 81 27.92 -26.34 -11.28
C LEU A 81 28.01 -27.71 -11.94
N GLU A 82 29.07 -28.47 -11.68
CA GLU A 82 29.23 -29.85 -12.18
C GLU A 82 28.13 -30.78 -11.65
N GLY A 83 27.69 -30.58 -10.40
CA GLY A 83 26.54 -31.28 -9.83
C GLY A 83 25.22 -30.96 -10.54
N MET A 84 24.98 -29.69 -10.86
CA MET A 84 23.75 -29.25 -11.56
C MET A 84 23.65 -29.81 -12.98
N ILE A 85 24.77 -29.89 -13.71
CA ILE A 85 24.84 -30.48 -15.05
C ILE A 85 25.22 -31.96 -15.05
N ASN A 86 24.89 -32.69 -13.99
CA ASN A 86 25.12 -34.14 -13.94
C ASN A 86 24.19 -34.87 -14.92
N MET A 87 24.76 -35.79 -15.71
CA MET A 87 24.01 -36.59 -16.68
C MET A 87 22.94 -37.48 -16.02
N ASN A 88 23.19 -37.93 -14.81
CA ASN A 88 22.18 -38.64 -14.02
C ASN A 88 21.37 -37.62 -13.21
N ALA A 89 20.10 -37.44 -13.59
CA ALA A 89 19.21 -36.48 -12.94
C ALA A 89 19.06 -36.70 -11.43
N SER A 90 19.12 -37.94 -10.95
CA SER A 90 19.01 -38.24 -9.51
C SER A 90 20.26 -37.91 -8.70
N LEU A 91 21.40 -37.60 -9.36
CA LEU A 91 22.61 -37.13 -8.71
C LEU A 91 22.73 -35.59 -8.73
N ARG A 92 21.79 -34.90 -9.38
CA ARG A 92 21.74 -33.43 -9.34
C ARG A 92 21.29 -33.00 -7.95
N PRO A 93 21.88 -31.94 -7.37
CA PRO A 93 21.42 -31.40 -6.10
C PRO A 93 20.00 -30.86 -6.26
N THR A 94 19.23 -30.96 -5.18
CA THR A 94 17.93 -30.31 -5.09
C THR A 94 18.09 -28.79 -4.97
N VAL A 95 17.04 -28.04 -5.31
CA VAL A 95 17.04 -26.58 -5.14
C VAL A 95 17.27 -26.17 -3.69
N ALA A 96 16.78 -26.95 -2.72
CA ALA A 96 17.01 -26.70 -1.31
C ALA A 96 18.50 -26.82 -0.94
N GLU A 97 19.16 -27.90 -1.38
CA GLU A 97 20.61 -28.10 -1.15
C GLU A 97 21.44 -27.02 -1.84
N LEU A 98 21.05 -26.56 -3.03
CA LEU A 98 21.70 -25.44 -3.71
C LEU A 98 21.62 -24.14 -2.91
N LEU A 99 20.45 -23.83 -2.35
CA LEU A 99 20.23 -22.62 -1.54
C LEU A 99 20.97 -22.67 -0.18
N GLU A 100 21.19 -23.88 0.35
CA GLU A 100 21.92 -24.10 1.60
C GLU A 100 23.46 -24.08 1.44
N SER A 101 23.97 -24.05 0.20
CA SER A 101 25.41 -23.97 -0.07
C SER A 101 26.05 -22.67 0.45
N ASP A 102 27.34 -22.73 0.80
CA ASP A 102 28.08 -21.55 1.29
C ASP A 102 28.11 -20.43 0.25
N VAL A 103 28.16 -20.79 -1.04
CA VAL A 103 28.09 -19.83 -2.15
C VAL A 103 26.79 -19.02 -2.10
N MET A 104 25.64 -19.69 -1.96
CA MET A 104 24.34 -19.01 -1.93
C MET A 104 24.12 -18.26 -0.60
N GLN A 105 24.60 -18.80 0.52
CA GLN A 105 24.58 -18.08 1.80
C GLN A 105 25.43 -16.82 1.76
N LEU A 106 26.59 -16.85 1.10
CA LEU A 106 27.45 -15.68 0.92
C LEU A 106 26.77 -14.62 0.04
N VAL A 107 26.14 -15.02 -1.08
CA VAL A 107 25.36 -14.11 -1.92
C VAL A 107 24.24 -13.46 -1.11
N ALA A 108 23.49 -14.23 -0.33
CA ALA A 108 22.42 -13.71 0.53
C ALA A 108 22.95 -12.71 1.57
N ALA A 109 24.11 -12.98 2.18
CA ALA A 109 24.75 -12.06 3.12
C ALA A 109 25.20 -10.75 2.45
N ILE A 110 25.73 -10.83 1.22
CA ILE A 110 26.10 -9.65 0.43
C ILE A 110 24.86 -8.80 0.11
N GLU A 111 23.77 -9.41 -0.32
CA GLU A 111 22.51 -8.71 -0.62
C GLU A 111 21.96 -8.01 0.63
N GLN A 112 21.90 -8.69 1.76
CA GLN A 112 21.48 -8.10 3.04
C GLN A 112 22.38 -6.93 3.46
N SER A 113 23.69 -7.03 3.24
CA SER A 113 24.64 -5.95 3.56
C SER A 113 24.43 -4.71 2.68
N LYS A 114 24.12 -4.89 1.39
CA LYS A 114 23.83 -3.80 0.45
C LYS A 114 22.54 -3.08 0.81
N GLU A 115 21.47 -3.84 1.10
CA GLU A 115 20.18 -3.28 1.54
C GLU A 115 20.35 -2.42 2.81
N GLY A 116 21.19 -2.86 3.76
CA GLY A 116 21.48 -2.09 4.98
C GLY A 116 22.22 -0.77 4.73
N ILE A 117 23.13 -0.72 3.75
CA ILE A 117 23.87 0.50 3.38
C ILE A 117 22.94 1.49 2.67
N GLU A 118 22.14 1.03 1.71
CA GLU A 118 21.16 1.86 1.01
C GLU A 118 20.13 2.44 1.97
N GLN A 119 19.61 1.64 2.91
CA GLN A 119 18.66 2.11 3.91
C GLN A 119 19.27 3.18 4.84
N LYS A 120 20.56 3.05 5.21
CA LYS A 120 21.25 4.08 6.01
C LYS A 120 21.42 5.39 5.24
N GLN A 121 21.82 5.33 3.97
CA GLN A 121 21.96 6.51 3.12
C GLN A 121 20.62 7.24 2.93
N VAL A 122 19.55 6.49 2.67
CA VAL A 122 18.19 7.05 2.55
C VAL A 122 17.75 7.71 3.87
N ASN A 123 17.98 7.06 5.02
CA ASN A 123 17.60 7.61 6.33
C ASN A 123 18.39 8.89 6.67
N GLU A 124 19.68 8.95 6.35
CA GLU A 124 20.50 10.15 6.55
C GLU A 124 20.04 11.31 5.67
N GLN A 125 19.68 11.04 4.41
CA GLN A 125 19.15 12.04 3.50
C GLN A 125 17.78 12.57 3.97
N LEU A 126 16.87 11.68 4.34
CA LEU A 126 15.57 12.05 4.91
C LEU A 126 15.70 12.87 6.20
N SER A 127 16.68 12.55 7.05
CA SER A 127 16.96 13.32 8.27
C SER A 127 17.39 14.76 7.96
N LYS A 128 18.26 14.95 6.95
CA LYS A 128 18.66 16.29 6.49
C LYS A 128 17.49 17.08 5.94
N GLU A 129 16.71 16.49 5.03
CA GLU A 129 15.54 17.15 4.44
C GLU A 129 14.49 17.52 5.51
N ASN A 130 14.25 16.65 6.49
CA ASN A 130 13.34 16.94 7.60
C ASN A 130 13.80 18.12 8.46
N ASN A 131 15.11 18.24 8.73
CA ASN A 131 15.64 19.37 9.48
C ASN A 131 15.53 20.70 8.72
N GLU A 132 15.75 20.67 7.41
CA GLU A 132 15.56 21.85 6.54
C GLU A 132 14.09 22.26 6.47
N LEU A 133 13.18 21.31 6.25
CA LEU A 133 11.74 21.55 6.23
C LEU A 133 11.25 22.12 7.57
N LYS A 134 11.71 21.56 8.69
CA LYS A 134 11.36 22.05 10.03
C LYS A 134 11.80 23.51 10.23
N THR A 135 12.95 23.88 9.67
CA THR A 135 13.44 25.27 9.71
C THR A 135 12.57 26.20 8.86
N LYS A 136 12.21 25.77 7.64
CA LYS A 136 11.32 26.53 6.75
C LYS A 136 9.90 26.70 7.32
N VAL A 137 9.33 25.66 7.92
CA VAL A 137 8.02 25.74 8.59
C VAL A 137 8.06 26.78 9.70
N LYS A 138 9.10 26.76 10.54
CA LYS A 138 9.26 27.73 11.62
C LYS A 138 9.35 29.17 11.11
N SER A 139 10.03 29.42 9.99
CA SER A 139 10.05 30.77 9.39
C SER A 139 8.69 31.19 8.83
N LEU A 140 7.96 30.27 8.18
CA LEU A 140 6.64 30.55 7.62
C LEU A 140 5.59 30.81 8.71
N GLU A 141 5.66 30.11 9.85
CA GLU A 141 4.79 30.36 11.01
C GLU A 141 5.00 31.78 11.56
N VAL A 142 6.26 32.23 11.66
CA VAL A 142 6.58 33.59 12.09
C VAL A 142 6.05 34.64 11.11
N GLU A 143 6.17 34.39 9.81
CA GLU A 143 5.67 35.30 8.77
C GLU A 143 4.14 35.38 8.80
N LYS A 144 3.46 34.24 8.90
CA LYS A 144 1.99 34.16 9.01
C LYS A 144 1.47 34.88 10.25
N GLU A 145 2.15 34.78 11.40
CA GLU A 145 1.74 35.49 12.61
C GLU A 145 1.92 37.01 12.47
N LYS A 146 2.98 37.47 11.79
CA LYS A 146 3.14 38.89 11.45
C LYS A 146 2.02 39.41 10.54
N GLU A 147 1.66 38.66 9.50
CA GLU A 147 0.55 39.02 8.61
C GLU A 147 -0.79 39.07 9.36
N LYS A 148 -1.04 38.10 10.24
CA LYS A 148 -2.24 38.05 11.08
C LYS A 148 -2.33 39.26 12.01
N GLN A 149 -1.22 39.66 12.65
CA GLN A 149 -1.17 40.86 13.48
C GLN A 149 -1.46 42.12 12.66
N LYS A 150 -0.91 42.22 11.45
CA LYS A 150 -1.17 43.35 10.55
C LYS A 150 -2.65 43.43 10.17
N ALA A 151 -3.26 42.33 9.74
CA ALA A 151 -4.69 42.26 9.42
C ALA A 151 -5.57 42.60 10.63
N GLN A 152 -5.21 42.11 11.82
CA GLN A 152 -5.94 42.41 13.06
C GLN A 152 -5.89 43.91 13.40
N SER A 153 -4.75 44.58 13.18
CA SER A 153 -4.63 46.03 13.39
C SER A 153 -5.52 46.82 12.42
N GLU A 154 -5.62 46.41 11.16
CA GLU A 154 -6.51 47.04 10.18
C GLU A 154 -7.99 46.84 10.51
N ILE A 155 -8.38 45.62 10.92
CA ILE A 155 -9.75 45.33 11.39
C ILE A 155 -10.10 46.23 12.58
N THR A 156 -9.17 46.39 13.53
CA THR A 156 -9.39 47.23 14.71
C THR A 156 -9.62 48.68 14.30
N ARG A 157 -8.77 49.21 13.41
CA ARG A 157 -8.91 50.57 12.88
C ARG A 157 -10.26 50.80 12.21
N LEU A 158 -10.66 49.91 11.29
CA LEU A 158 -11.93 50.00 10.58
C LEU A 158 -13.13 49.87 11.54
N THR A 159 -13.02 49.03 12.57
CA THR A 159 -14.07 48.87 13.58
C THR A 159 -14.28 50.16 14.38
N THR A 160 -13.19 50.84 14.79
CA THR A 160 -13.27 52.13 15.47
C THR A 160 -13.88 53.21 14.59
N GLU A 161 -13.54 53.21 13.29
CA GLU A 161 -14.07 54.16 12.31
C GLU A 161 -15.58 53.95 12.08
N VAL A 162 -16.02 52.69 11.93
CA VAL A 162 -17.45 52.34 11.85
C VAL A 162 -18.21 52.74 13.13
N GLN A 163 -17.63 52.49 14.31
CA GLN A 163 -18.23 52.91 15.58
C GLN A 163 -18.37 54.44 15.66
N HIS A 164 -17.35 55.20 15.27
CA HIS A 164 -17.41 56.65 15.22
C HIS A 164 -18.52 57.15 14.27
N LEU A 165 -18.56 56.64 13.03
CA LEU A 165 -19.58 57.00 12.05
C LEU A 165 -21.00 56.64 12.54
N SER A 166 -21.16 55.50 13.20
CA SER A 166 -22.46 55.09 13.77
C SER A 166 -22.92 56.03 14.90
N ALA A 167 -22.01 56.48 15.77
CA ALA A 167 -22.32 57.44 16.82
C ALA A 167 -22.67 58.82 16.24
N GLU A 168 -22.06 59.20 15.12
CA GLU A 168 -22.36 60.44 14.40
C GLU A 168 -23.72 60.38 13.68
N LEU A 169 -24.10 59.21 13.15
CA LEU A 169 -25.43 58.96 12.58
C LEU A 169 -26.54 59.03 13.64
N VAL A 170 -26.31 58.51 14.85
CA VAL A 170 -27.26 58.60 15.98
C VAL A 170 -27.51 60.05 16.40
N LYS A 171 -26.51 60.94 16.26
CA LYS A 171 -26.65 62.38 16.56
C LYS A 171 -27.48 63.16 15.54
N ARG A 172 -27.77 62.63 14.35
CA ARG A 172 -28.49 63.35 13.28
C ARG A 172 -30.03 63.24 13.31
N GLY A 173 -30.62 62.66 14.35
CA GLY A 173 -32.07 62.65 14.59
C GLY A 173 -32.85 61.64 13.72
N PRO A 174 -34.05 61.18 14.14
CA PRO A 174 -34.70 60.01 13.55
C PRO A 174 -35.58 60.38 12.35
N ILE A 175 -35.46 59.61 11.27
CA ILE A 175 -36.51 59.50 10.25
C ILE A 175 -37.42 58.33 10.65
N ILE A 176 -38.68 58.67 10.85
CA ILE A 176 -39.82 57.79 11.12
C ILE A 176 -40.01 56.82 9.94
N THR A 177 -40.03 55.51 10.21
CA THR A 177 -41.01 54.59 9.63
C THR A 177 -41.16 53.34 10.50
N SER A 178 -42.42 52.97 10.70
CA SER A 178 -42.98 51.89 11.51
C SER A 178 -42.53 50.47 11.09
N PRO A 179 -42.68 49.46 11.98
CA PRO A 179 -42.26 48.09 11.73
C PRO A 179 -43.24 47.41 10.76
N LYS A 180 -42.68 46.78 9.71
CA LYS A 180 -43.42 45.89 8.81
C LYS A 180 -42.95 44.47 9.10
N GLU A 181 -43.90 43.61 9.47
CA GLU A 181 -43.71 42.19 9.74
C GLU A 181 -42.94 41.49 8.61
N GLU A 182 -41.87 40.78 8.96
CA GLU A 182 -41.27 39.76 8.10
C GLU A 182 -42.02 38.43 8.25
N PRO A 183 -42.41 37.77 7.15
CA PRO A 183 -42.88 36.39 7.21
C PRO A 183 -41.72 35.44 7.45
N LYS A 184 -41.96 34.44 8.32
CA LYS A 184 -41.12 33.25 8.51
C LYS A 184 -40.69 32.63 7.17
N PRO A 185 -39.44 32.14 7.04
CA PRO A 185 -39.07 31.31 5.91
C PRO A 185 -39.85 29.97 5.96
N PRO A 186 -40.33 29.46 4.81
CA PRO A 186 -41.02 28.19 4.75
C PRO A 186 -40.09 27.04 5.12
N GLN A 187 -40.51 26.27 6.13
CA GLN A 187 -39.98 24.94 6.40
C GLN A 187 -40.38 24.02 5.25
N ILE A 188 -39.41 23.57 4.46
CA ILE A 188 -39.62 22.43 3.55
C ILE A 188 -39.64 21.16 4.43
N PRO A 189 -40.67 20.32 4.34
CA PRO A 189 -40.70 19.06 5.07
C PRO A 189 -39.59 18.14 4.58
N LYS A 190 -38.64 17.81 5.45
CA LYS A 190 -37.86 16.57 5.31
C LYS A 190 -38.83 15.42 5.58
N GLN A 191 -39.28 14.75 4.53
CA GLN A 191 -39.68 13.36 4.62
C GLN A 191 -38.65 12.55 3.85
N VAL A 192 -37.68 12.00 4.59
CA VAL A 192 -36.91 10.85 4.14
C VAL A 192 -37.38 9.69 5.02
N PRO A 193 -37.68 8.51 4.46
CA PRO A 193 -38.16 7.38 5.23
C PRO A 193 -37.20 7.05 6.37
N SER A 194 -37.76 7.01 7.58
CA SER A 194 -37.12 6.53 8.80
C SER A 194 -36.89 5.02 8.68
N SER A 195 -35.75 4.64 8.11
CA SER A 195 -35.13 3.36 8.40
C SER A 195 -33.75 3.66 8.95
N SER A 196 -33.53 3.35 10.23
CA SER A 196 -32.24 3.53 10.90
C SER A 196 -31.11 2.87 10.09
N PRO A 197 -29.88 3.43 10.11
CA PRO A 197 -28.73 2.76 9.52
C PRO A 197 -28.58 1.34 10.06
N ILE A 198 -28.20 0.39 9.20
CA ILE A 198 -27.93 -0.99 9.64
C ILE A 198 -26.46 -1.05 10.05
N SER A 199 -26.19 -1.11 11.35
CA SER A 199 -24.83 -1.20 11.88
C SER A 199 -24.26 -2.62 11.73
N PHE A 200 -22.98 -2.70 11.36
CA PHE A 200 -22.19 -3.91 11.35
C PHE A 200 -21.37 -4.01 12.63
N LYS A 201 -21.21 -5.23 13.12
CA LYS A 201 -20.19 -5.53 14.12
C LYS A 201 -18.85 -5.72 13.41
N ALA A 202 -17.90 -4.81 13.66
CA ALA A 202 -16.56 -4.93 13.11
C ALA A 202 -15.81 -6.09 13.78
N GLU A 203 -15.39 -7.10 13.01
CA GLU A 203 -14.51 -8.15 13.52
C GLU A 203 -13.17 -8.09 12.79
N GLY A 204 -12.11 -7.77 13.53
CA GLY A 204 -10.76 -7.63 13.04
C GLY A 204 -10.14 -8.98 12.70
N ILE A 205 -9.64 -9.10 11.48
CA ILE A 205 -8.79 -10.19 11.02
C ILE A 205 -7.36 -9.81 11.42
N ILE A 206 -6.95 -10.25 12.61
CA ILE A 206 -5.68 -9.90 13.23
C ILE A 206 -4.64 -11.01 12.94
N PRO A 207 -3.57 -10.74 12.18
CA PRO A 207 -2.56 -11.75 11.84
C PRO A 207 -1.79 -12.30 13.05
N ASP A 208 -1.57 -11.47 14.07
CA ASP A 208 -0.77 -11.80 15.26
C ASP A 208 -1.30 -11.03 16.47
N LYS A 209 -1.94 -11.77 17.38
CA LYS A 209 -2.58 -11.21 18.57
C LYS A 209 -1.61 -10.74 19.65
N GLN A 210 -0.30 -11.01 19.50
CA GLN A 210 0.72 -10.47 20.39
C GLN A 210 1.12 -9.04 20.03
N ILE A 211 0.85 -8.60 18.79
CA ILE A 211 1.13 -7.23 18.33
C ILE A 211 -0.12 -6.37 18.54
N VAL A 212 -1.28 -6.84 18.08
CA VAL A 212 -2.54 -6.08 18.16
C VAL A 212 -3.64 -6.93 18.75
N THR A 213 -4.50 -6.32 19.56
CA THR A 213 -5.72 -6.94 20.06
C THR A 213 -6.94 -6.09 19.70
N GLN A 214 -8.12 -6.71 19.72
CA GLN A 214 -9.39 -6.00 19.59
C GLN A 214 -10.17 -6.10 20.90
N SER A 215 -10.61 -4.95 21.40
CA SER A 215 -11.52 -4.83 22.53
C SER A 215 -12.75 -4.04 22.09
N GLY A 216 -13.87 -4.74 21.86
CA GLY A 216 -15.08 -4.14 21.30
C GLY A 216 -14.83 -3.53 19.92
N ASN A 217 -15.07 -2.23 19.79
CA ASN A 217 -14.84 -1.44 18.57
C ASN A 217 -13.42 -0.84 18.47
N LYS A 218 -12.53 -1.15 19.42
CA LYS A 218 -11.19 -0.57 19.50
C LYS A 218 -10.12 -1.60 19.18
N ILE A 219 -9.21 -1.24 18.28
CA ILE A 219 -8.00 -1.98 17.94
C ILE A 219 -6.83 -1.36 18.71
N ILE A 220 -6.09 -2.16 19.46
CA ILE A 220 -5.07 -1.70 20.40
C ILE A 220 -3.74 -2.37 20.09
N HIS A 221 -2.71 -1.55 19.86
CA HIS A 221 -1.35 -2.01 19.72
C HIS A 221 -0.73 -2.34 21.07
N SER A 222 0.03 -3.43 21.14
CA SER A 222 0.75 -3.84 22.35
C SER A 222 1.74 -2.76 22.79
N ASN A 223 1.95 -2.67 24.09
CA ASN A 223 2.85 -1.71 24.73
C ASN A 223 4.33 -2.14 24.71
N ASN A 224 4.60 -3.43 24.45
CA ASN A 224 5.92 -4.05 24.53
C ASN A 224 6.40 -4.60 23.17
N ASN A 225 5.70 -4.29 22.09
CA ASN A 225 5.99 -4.79 20.75
C ASN A 225 6.14 -3.61 19.79
N VAL A 226 7.21 -3.56 19.02
CA VAL A 226 7.50 -2.49 18.05
C VAL A 226 7.18 -2.89 16.60
N LYS A 227 6.68 -4.11 16.41
CA LYS A 227 6.29 -4.61 15.09
C LYS A 227 5.01 -3.95 14.63
N ARG A 228 4.87 -3.82 13.32
CA ARG A 228 3.70 -3.21 12.65
C ARG A 228 2.62 -4.23 12.30
N GLN A 229 1.39 -3.79 12.14
CA GLN A 229 0.32 -4.68 11.70
C GLN A 229 -0.79 -4.00 10.93
N THR A 230 -1.28 -4.69 9.89
CA THR A 230 -2.52 -4.35 9.20
C THR A 230 -3.66 -5.20 9.75
N VAL A 231 -4.81 -4.60 10.03
CA VAL A 231 -6.03 -5.27 10.48
C VAL A 231 -7.13 -4.97 9.46
N ALA A 232 -7.62 -6.02 8.79
CA ALA A 232 -8.80 -5.95 7.93
C ALA A 232 -10.06 -6.27 8.74
N PHE A 233 -11.23 -5.83 8.31
CA PHE A 233 -12.48 -6.04 9.05
C PHE A 233 -13.49 -6.89 8.28
N ASN A 234 -14.20 -7.75 9.01
CA ASN A 234 -15.46 -8.35 8.61
C ASN A 234 -16.63 -7.40 8.92
N PRO A 235 -17.72 -7.47 8.14
CA PRO A 235 -17.96 -8.40 7.01
C PRO A 235 -17.28 -7.98 5.70
N ILE A 236 -17.29 -8.87 4.70
CA ILE A 236 -17.00 -8.49 3.30
C ILE A 236 -18.10 -7.56 2.82
N ILE A 237 -17.71 -6.49 2.14
CA ILE A 237 -18.64 -5.54 1.54
C ILE A 237 -18.79 -5.85 0.05
N SER A 238 -20.01 -6.15 -0.38
CA SER A 238 -20.33 -6.45 -1.78
C SER A 238 -21.52 -5.67 -2.34
N GLU A 239 -22.28 -4.98 -1.50
CA GLU A 239 -23.50 -4.27 -1.88
C GLU A 239 -23.86 -3.18 -0.84
N GLY A 240 -24.63 -2.19 -1.29
CA GLY A 240 -25.07 -1.05 -0.48
C GLY A 240 -24.12 0.15 -0.52
N ILE A 241 -24.52 1.20 0.20
CA ILE A 241 -23.66 2.34 0.51
C ILE A 241 -23.18 2.15 1.94
N ILE A 242 -21.88 1.92 2.12
CA ILE A 242 -21.32 1.55 3.42
C ILE A 242 -20.37 2.64 3.89
N ARG A 243 -20.55 3.06 5.14
CA ARG A 243 -19.65 4.00 5.82
C ARG A 243 -18.87 3.27 6.90
N PHE A 244 -17.55 3.41 6.84
CA PHE A 244 -16.62 2.97 7.88
C PHE A 244 -15.89 4.20 8.42
N GLU A 245 -16.07 4.50 9.71
CA GLU A 245 -15.60 5.70 10.38
C GLU A 245 -14.90 5.34 11.68
N GLY A 246 -13.83 6.07 11.99
CA GLY A 246 -13.11 5.94 13.26
C GLY A 246 -12.03 7.00 13.40
N PHE A 247 -11.18 6.84 14.40
CA PHE A 247 -10.05 7.75 14.64
C PHE A 247 -8.87 7.02 15.25
N PHE A 248 -7.67 7.55 14.98
CA PHE A 248 -6.41 7.05 15.50
C PHE A 248 -6.01 7.81 16.78
N GLU A 249 -5.53 7.09 17.79
CA GLU A 249 -5.11 7.63 19.09
C GLU A 249 -3.68 7.16 19.41
N ASN A 250 -2.94 7.97 20.17
CA ASN A 250 -1.60 7.63 20.69
C ASN A 250 -0.57 7.20 19.63
N HIS A 251 -0.75 7.66 18.39
CA HIS A 251 0.22 7.47 17.31
C HIS A 251 1.30 8.54 17.32
N SER A 252 2.45 8.28 16.74
CA SER A 252 3.35 9.28 16.20
C SER A 252 2.74 9.87 14.91
N VAL A 253 3.20 11.04 14.49
CA VAL A 253 2.53 11.76 13.38
C VAL A 253 2.67 11.05 12.04
N TRP A 254 3.54 10.04 11.88
CA TRP A 254 4.01 9.55 10.57
C TRP A 254 3.71 8.08 10.22
N ASN A 255 3.00 7.31 11.05
CA ASN A 255 3.02 5.83 10.92
C ASN A 255 1.67 5.12 10.83
N PHE A 256 0.56 5.78 10.51
CA PHE A 256 -0.73 5.09 10.33
C PHE A 256 -1.34 5.31 8.95
N ILE A 257 -2.06 4.28 8.49
CA ILE A 257 -2.62 4.19 7.15
C ILE A 257 -3.96 3.49 7.26
N PHE A 258 -4.91 3.84 6.40
CA PHE A 258 -6.17 3.13 6.29
C PHE A 258 -6.59 3.02 4.83
N GLY A 259 -7.56 2.15 4.54
CA GLY A 259 -8.02 2.02 3.18
C GLY A 259 -8.98 0.87 2.96
N VAL A 260 -9.12 0.51 1.70
CA VAL A 260 -9.88 -0.65 1.25
C VAL A 260 -8.98 -1.61 0.51
N ALA A 261 -9.30 -2.89 0.57
CA ALA A 261 -8.60 -3.96 -0.11
C ALA A 261 -9.58 -4.87 -0.83
N TYR A 262 -9.10 -5.67 -1.81
CA TYR A 262 -9.85 -6.86 -2.22
C TYR A 262 -10.21 -7.69 -0.99
N SER A 263 -11.40 -8.31 -0.99
CA SER A 263 -11.82 -9.22 0.08
C SER A 263 -10.88 -10.39 0.30
N SER A 264 -10.12 -10.77 -0.73
CA SER A 264 -9.12 -11.84 -0.75
C SER A 264 -7.70 -11.39 -0.34
N ALA A 265 -7.48 -10.11 -0.04
CA ALA A 265 -6.18 -9.64 0.42
C ALA A 265 -5.85 -10.27 1.79
N VAL A 266 -4.64 -10.81 1.92
CA VAL A 266 -4.13 -11.41 3.15
C VAL A 266 -2.98 -10.57 3.65
N PHE A 267 -3.09 -10.10 4.90
CA PHE A 267 -2.06 -9.28 5.53
C PHE A 267 -1.21 -10.12 6.48
N GLY A 268 0.11 -10.07 6.32
CA GLY A 268 1.06 -10.76 7.20
C GLY A 268 1.41 -9.96 8.45
N SER A 269 1.90 -10.66 9.48
CA SER A 269 2.47 -10.05 10.69
C SER A 269 3.76 -9.29 10.37
N ASN A 270 3.96 -8.10 10.95
CA ASN A 270 5.13 -7.23 10.76
C ASN A 270 5.41 -6.76 9.32
N LYS A 271 4.41 -6.80 8.44
CA LYS A 271 4.52 -6.38 7.04
C LYS A 271 3.80 -5.08 6.77
N TRP A 272 4.30 -4.32 5.78
CA TRP A 272 3.57 -3.17 5.25
C TRP A 272 2.29 -3.63 4.52
N PRO A 273 1.25 -2.80 4.47
CA PRO A 273 -0.02 -3.16 3.82
C PRO A 273 0.13 -3.42 2.30
N GLN A 274 1.24 -3.05 1.68
CA GLN A 274 1.52 -3.24 0.26
C GLN A 274 2.41 -4.46 -0.04
N ASN A 275 2.97 -5.12 0.97
CA ASN A 275 3.79 -6.34 0.79
C ASN A 275 2.93 -7.52 0.30
N ASP A 276 3.58 -8.62 -0.11
CA ASP A 276 2.93 -9.86 -0.52
C ASP A 276 1.88 -9.66 -1.64
N GLU A 277 2.27 -8.89 -2.65
CA GLU A 277 1.42 -8.47 -3.78
C GLU A 277 0.25 -7.54 -3.43
N ASN A 278 0.11 -7.14 -2.17
CA ASN A 278 -1.01 -6.28 -1.77
C ASN A 278 -0.92 -4.86 -2.34
N TYR A 279 0.22 -4.45 -2.92
CA TYR A 279 0.35 -3.18 -3.64
C TYR A 279 -0.63 -3.03 -4.82
N LYS A 280 -1.09 -4.13 -5.44
CA LYS A 280 -2.15 -4.12 -6.45
C LYS A 280 -3.54 -4.35 -5.86
N LYS A 281 -3.62 -4.76 -4.59
CA LYS A 281 -4.84 -5.22 -3.95
C LYS A 281 -5.41 -4.23 -2.94
N THR A 282 -4.74 -3.11 -2.70
CA THR A 282 -5.12 -2.11 -1.69
C THR A 282 -5.10 -0.69 -2.26
N ILE A 283 -5.99 0.15 -1.76
CA ILE A 283 -5.79 1.60 -1.74
C ILE A 283 -5.31 1.96 -0.34
N CYS A 284 -4.26 2.77 -0.25
CA CYS A 284 -3.71 3.29 0.99
C CYS A 284 -3.97 4.79 1.06
N TYR A 285 -4.62 5.26 2.11
CA TYR A 285 -4.64 6.67 2.51
C TYR A 285 -3.70 6.83 3.71
N TRP A 286 -2.58 7.49 3.45
CA TRP A 286 -1.54 7.75 4.42
C TRP A 286 -1.87 8.97 5.27
N ASN A 287 -1.36 8.98 6.50
CA ASN A 287 -1.56 10.06 7.47
C ASN A 287 -1.15 11.45 6.92
N ASP A 288 -0.26 11.53 5.94
CA ASP A 288 0.26 12.78 5.36
C ASP A 288 -0.69 13.41 4.32
N GLY A 289 -1.83 12.79 4.02
CA GLY A 289 -2.76 13.26 2.99
C GLY A 289 -2.65 12.48 1.68
N ASN A 290 -1.58 11.69 1.50
CA ASN A 290 -1.33 11.04 0.23
C ASN A 290 -2.12 9.74 0.08
N LEU A 291 -2.65 9.55 -1.12
CA LEU A 291 -3.27 8.30 -1.53
C LEU A 291 -2.28 7.52 -2.40
N ARG A 292 -2.29 6.20 -2.25
CA ARG A 292 -1.47 5.32 -3.07
C ARG A 292 -2.25 4.08 -3.48
N HIS A 293 -2.08 3.72 -4.75
CA HIS A 293 -2.43 2.44 -5.31
C HIS A 293 -1.24 1.99 -6.19
N ILE A 294 -1.49 1.32 -7.31
CA ILE A 294 -0.49 1.04 -8.34
C ILE A 294 0.04 2.38 -8.88
N GLY A 295 1.36 2.58 -8.87
CA GLY A 295 2.00 3.78 -9.40
C GLY A 295 2.35 4.83 -8.33
N ASP A 296 2.17 6.09 -8.69
CA ASP A 296 2.61 7.26 -7.92
C ASP A 296 1.76 7.54 -6.67
N TRP A 297 2.35 8.34 -5.78
CA TRP A 297 1.66 8.97 -4.66
C TRP A 297 0.79 10.12 -5.14
N ILE A 298 -0.49 10.09 -4.82
CA ILE A 298 -1.45 11.12 -5.23
C ILE A 298 -1.71 12.06 -4.07
N THR A 299 -1.29 13.31 -4.24
CA THR A 299 -1.53 14.41 -3.29
C THR A 299 -2.91 15.03 -3.52
N GLY A 300 -3.49 15.61 -2.48
CA GLY A 300 -4.68 16.45 -2.60
C GLY A 300 -5.63 16.34 -1.41
N ASN A 301 -5.61 15.20 -0.72
CA ASN A 301 -6.38 15.04 0.50
C ASN A 301 -5.64 15.60 1.72
N SER A 302 -6.38 15.88 2.77
CA SER A 302 -5.86 16.49 4.00
C SER A 302 -4.98 15.53 4.80
N GLN A 303 -3.92 16.07 5.40
CA GLN A 303 -3.19 15.37 6.45
C GLN A 303 -4.12 15.02 7.62
N ILE A 304 -3.96 13.82 8.17
CA ILE A 304 -4.79 13.28 9.24
C ILE A 304 -4.14 13.54 10.59
N GLU A 305 -4.84 14.28 11.44
CA GLU A 305 -4.43 14.48 12.83
C GLU A 305 -4.95 13.37 13.74
N LYS A 306 -4.27 13.18 14.87
CA LYS A 306 -4.72 12.25 15.92
C LYS A 306 -6.03 12.74 16.51
N ASN A 307 -6.87 11.81 16.96
CA ASN A 307 -8.18 12.07 17.55
C ASN A 307 -9.18 12.78 16.62
N LYS A 308 -8.85 12.92 15.33
CA LYS A 308 -9.78 13.41 14.31
C LYS A 308 -10.43 12.25 13.58
N SER A 309 -11.71 12.42 13.27
CA SER A 309 -12.49 11.39 12.58
C SER A 309 -12.03 11.27 11.13
N ILE A 310 -11.78 10.03 10.69
CA ILE A 310 -11.66 9.65 9.29
C ILE A 310 -12.85 8.80 8.91
N ALA A 311 -13.29 8.89 7.66
CA ALA A 311 -14.26 7.96 7.13
C ALA A 311 -13.95 7.55 5.69
N MET A 312 -14.34 6.32 5.37
CA MET A 312 -14.44 5.80 4.03
C MET A 312 -15.90 5.49 3.74
N GLU A 313 -16.40 5.97 2.62
CA GLU A 313 -17.73 5.63 2.12
C GLU A 313 -17.59 4.95 0.77
N VAL A 314 -18.12 3.74 0.65
CA VAL A 314 -18.19 3.02 -0.63
C VAL A 314 -19.62 2.98 -1.12
N ASN A 315 -19.81 3.20 -2.42
CA ASN A 315 -21.10 2.97 -3.08
C ASN A 315 -20.96 1.78 -4.03
N MET A 316 -21.48 0.63 -3.58
CA MET A 316 -21.43 -0.63 -4.32
C MET A 316 -22.61 -0.80 -5.29
N ASN A 317 -23.60 0.09 -5.22
CA ASN A 317 -24.86 -0.01 -5.98
C ASN A 317 -24.80 0.64 -7.37
N ILE A 318 -23.72 1.34 -7.69
CA ILE A 318 -23.55 2.07 -8.94
C ILE A 318 -22.37 1.51 -9.75
N THR A 319 -22.38 1.79 -11.05
CA THR A 319 -21.25 1.49 -11.95
C THR A 319 -20.81 2.79 -12.62
N PRO A 320 -19.56 3.25 -12.41
CA PRO A 320 -18.52 2.60 -11.62
C PRO A 320 -18.80 2.66 -10.10
N ARG A 321 -18.45 1.59 -9.36
CA ARG A 321 -18.47 1.61 -7.88
C ARG A 321 -17.46 2.62 -7.36
N THR A 322 -17.79 3.35 -6.31
CA THR A 322 -16.96 4.46 -5.81
C THR A 322 -16.49 4.24 -4.38
N LEU A 323 -15.37 4.87 -4.06
CA LEU A 323 -14.82 5.07 -2.72
C LEU A 323 -14.53 6.56 -2.54
N THR A 324 -15.15 7.15 -1.52
CA THR A 324 -14.96 8.54 -1.12
C THR A 324 -14.39 8.59 0.29
N PHE A 325 -13.46 9.52 0.51
CA PHE A 325 -12.83 9.71 1.82
C PHE A 325 -13.36 10.97 2.49
N PHE A 326 -13.40 10.94 3.82
CA PHE A 326 -13.79 12.07 4.65
C PHE A 326 -12.76 12.27 5.75
N TYR A 327 -12.42 13.53 6.03
CA TYR A 327 -11.61 13.93 7.17
C TYR A 327 -12.36 14.99 7.96
N ASP A 328 -12.57 14.76 9.25
CA ASP A 328 -13.37 15.61 10.14
C ASP A 328 -14.75 15.95 9.54
N ASN A 329 -15.41 14.93 8.98
CA ASN A 329 -16.69 14.99 8.25
C ASN A 329 -16.69 15.82 6.96
N GLN A 330 -15.54 16.28 6.48
CA GLN A 330 -15.40 16.96 5.18
C GLN A 330 -14.99 15.96 4.10
N GLU A 331 -15.74 15.94 3.00
CA GLU A 331 -15.40 15.16 1.81
C GLU A 331 -14.03 15.60 1.26
N GLN A 332 -13.21 14.62 0.90
CA GLN A 332 -11.87 14.86 0.39
C GLN A 332 -11.84 14.93 -1.14
N PRO A 333 -10.99 15.77 -1.75
CA PRO A 333 -11.03 16.04 -3.19
C PRO A 333 -10.56 14.87 -4.06
N VAL A 334 -9.76 13.94 -3.54
CA VAL A 334 -9.30 12.76 -4.27
C VAL A 334 -10.12 11.54 -3.85
N SER A 335 -10.82 10.95 -4.82
CA SER A 335 -11.65 9.76 -4.65
C SER A 335 -11.28 8.67 -5.66
N VAL A 336 -11.88 7.49 -5.51
CA VAL A 336 -11.58 6.34 -6.38
C VAL A 336 -12.85 5.75 -6.97
N ALA A 337 -12.80 5.43 -8.26
CA ALA A 337 -13.84 4.73 -8.99
C ALA A 337 -13.38 3.32 -9.43
N ASN A 338 -14.34 2.50 -9.84
CA ASN A 338 -14.15 1.12 -10.27
C ASN A 338 -13.58 0.19 -9.19
N ILE A 339 -13.88 0.45 -7.91
CA ILE A 339 -13.48 -0.46 -6.83
C ILE A 339 -14.06 -1.89 -7.06
N PRO A 340 -13.40 -2.95 -6.54
CA PRO A 340 -13.82 -4.33 -6.74
C PRO A 340 -15.26 -4.61 -6.29
N SER A 341 -15.86 -5.68 -6.80
CA SER A 341 -17.20 -6.13 -6.37
C SER A 341 -17.25 -6.67 -4.94
N GLN A 342 -16.10 -7.00 -4.36
CA GLN A 342 -15.97 -7.45 -2.98
C GLN A 342 -14.73 -6.83 -2.35
N ILE A 343 -14.93 -6.07 -1.28
CA ILE A 343 -13.86 -5.36 -0.57
C ILE A 343 -13.92 -5.59 0.94
N ARG A 344 -12.82 -5.24 1.62
CA ARG A 344 -12.75 -5.07 3.07
C ARG A 344 -12.16 -3.71 3.39
N PHE A 345 -12.66 -3.09 4.45
CA PHE A 345 -11.96 -1.97 5.10
C PHE A 345 -10.78 -2.52 5.90
N TRP A 346 -9.72 -1.74 6.00
CA TRP A 346 -8.55 -2.07 6.81
C TRP A 346 -7.88 -0.82 7.38
N ILE A 347 -7.14 -1.03 8.47
CA ILE A 347 -6.25 -0.05 9.08
C ILE A 347 -4.86 -0.64 9.27
N TYR A 348 -3.87 0.22 9.45
CA TYR A 348 -2.51 -0.15 9.75
C TYR A 348 -1.98 0.66 10.93
N ILE A 349 -1.38 -0.04 11.89
CA ILE A 349 -1.02 0.44 13.21
C ILE A 349 0.40 -0.04 13.56
N THR A 350 1.21 0.82 14.19
CA THR A 350 2.65 0.55 14.41
C THR A 350 3.19 0.93 15.78
N ASP A 351 2.64 1.97 16.41
CA ASP A 351 3.27 2.57 17.58
C ASP A 351 2.76 1.88 18.85
N THR A 352 3.63 1.68 19.83
CA THR A 352 3.25 1.05 21.08
C THR A 352 2.14 1.84 21.78
N ASN A 353 1.13 1.15 22.32
CA ASN A 353 -0.08 1.75 22.92
C ASN A 353 -0.95 2.60 21.98
N SER A 354 -0.62 2.64 20.68
CA SER A 354 -1.50 3.27 19.71
C SER A 354 -2.78 2.48 19.53
N SER A 355 -3.82 3.14 19.03
CA SER A 355 -5.09 2.47 18.81
C SER A 355 -5.92 3.12 17.72
N PHE A 356 -6.88 2.36 17.21
CA PHE A 356 -7.92 2.85 16.31
C PHE A 356 -9.28 2.49 16.88
N THR A 357 -10.15 3.49 17.03
CA THR A 357 -11.50 3.32 17.55
C THR A 357 -12.51 3.49 16.42
N ILE A 358 -13.29 2.43 16.14
CA ILE A 358 -14.35 2.46 15.14
C ILE A 358 -15.58 3.13 15.75
N THR A 359 -16.03 4.23 15.18
CA THR A 359 -17.20 4.98 15.64
C THR A 359 -18.46 4.61 14.86
N ARG A 360 -18.32 4.34 13.55
CA ARG A 360 -19.44 3.90 12.70
C ARG A 360 -18.97 2.84 11.74
N PHE A 361 -19.70 1.75 11.66
CA PHE A 361 -19.59 0.81 10.55
C PHE A 361 -21.00 0.40 10.19
N GLU A 362 -21.55 0.97 9.13
CA GLU A 362 -22.98 0.85 8.85
C GLU A 362 -23.33 1.01 7.39
N ARG A 363 -24.46 0.41 7.00
CA ARG A 363 -25.12 0.69 5.72
C ARG A 363 -25.98 1.93 5.87
N ILE A 364 -25.70 2.94 5.03
CA ILE A 364 -26.44 4.19 4.97
C ILE A 364 -27.38 4.20 3.75
N GLN A 365 -28.46 4.97 3.84
CA GLN A 365 -29.51 5.01 2.79
C GLN A 365 -29.11 5.84 1.57
N SER A 366 -28.27 6.83 1.77
CA SER A 366 -27.86 7.77 0.74
C SER A 366 -26.42 8.20 1.00
N SER A 367 -25.67 8.40 -0.08
CA SER A 367 -24.27 8.82 0.01
C SER A 367 -24.16 10.18 0.70
N SER A 368 -23.17 10.31 1.59
CA SER A 368 -22.82 11.59 2.20
C SER A 368 -21.98 12.46 1.26
N ALA A 369 -21.41 11.85 0.21
CA ALA A 369 -20.63 12.54 -0.80
C ALA A 369 -21.52 13.43 -1.68
N LYS A 370 -21.14 14.69 -1.79
CA LYS A 370 -21.81 15.71 -2.62
C LYS A 370 -20.93 16.16 -3.78
N GLY A 371 -19.66 15.75 -3.78
CA GLY A 371 -18.64 16.23 -4.70
C GLY A 371 -17.99 17.51 -4.18
N VAL A 372 -16.68 17.61 -4.46
CA VAL A 372 -15.85 18.76 -4.09
C VAL A 372 -15.33 19.42 -5.36
N SER A 373 -15.28 20.75 -5.38
CA SER A 373 -14.72 21.49 -6.51
C SER A 373 -13.25 21.13 -6.72
N GLY A 374 -12.84 20.94 -7.99
CA GLY A 374 -11.48 20.52 -8.33
C GLY A 374 -11.15 19.07 -7.95
N SER A 375 -12.16 18.24 -7.67
CA SER A 375 -11.96 16.83 -7.32
C SER A 375 -11.29 16.03 -8.43
N LYS A 376 -10.47 15.06 -8.02
CA LYS A 376 -9.80 14.10 -8.90
C LYS A 376 -10.32 12.70 -8.59
N VAL A 377 -10.69 11.96 -9.63
CA VAL A 377 -11.17 10.58 -9.51
C VAL A 377 -10.16 9.65 -10.16
N PHE A 378 -9.55 8.78 -9.37
CA PHE A 378 -8.62 7.77 -9.87
C PHE A 378 -9.32 6.42 -10.04
N GLN A 379 -8.76 5.55 -10.89
CA GLN A 379 -9.37 4.26 -11.22
C GLN A 379 -8.64 3.13 -10.50
N TRP A 380 -9.38 2.28 -9.78
CA TRP A 380 -8.82 1.04 -9.21
C TRP A 380 -8.22 0.17 -10.31
N GLY A 381 -7.11 -0.50 -10.03
CA GLY A 381 -6.44 -1.43 -10.94
C GLY A 381 -5.71 -0.76 -12.10
N LYS A 382 -5.69 0.57 -12.16
CA LYS A 382 -4.88 1.35 -13.11
C LYS A 382 -3.66 1.92 -12.40
N GLU A 383 -2.59 2.10 -13.16
CA GLU A 383 -1.44 2.85 -12.70
C GLU A 383 -1.81 4.34 -12.57
N TRP A 384 -1.59 4.89 -11.38
CA TRP A 384 -1.82 6.29 -11.05
C TRP A 384 -0.56 7.11 -11.31
N LYS A 385 -0.73 8.30 -11.88
CA LYS A 385 0.35 9.23 -12.22
C LYS A 385 0.01 10.62 -11.68
N LYS A 386 1.03 11.34 -11.20
CA LYS A 386 0.89 12.68 -10.62
C LYS A 386 0.42 13.75 -11.62
#